data_AF-A0A8D5FKD2-F1
#
_entry.id   AF-A0A8D5FKD2-F1
#
_cell.length_a   1.000
_cell.length_b   1.000
_cell.length_c   1.000
_cell.angle_alpha   90.00
_cell.angle_beta   90.00
_cell.angle_gamma   90.00
#
_symmetry.space_group_name_H-M   'P 1'
#
loop_
_entity.id
_entity.type
_entity.pdbx_description
1 polymer ?
#
loop_
_entity_poly.entity_id
_entity_poly.type
_entity_poly.pdbx_seq_one_letter_code
_entity_poly.pdbx_strand_id
1 'polypeptide(L)'
;MRILGELFRSPLEGEPTVAKWVHHRFGPALLPYVDAVFTGTYAGDCDRLTIDSVMPGVRHLEREAGSLLRGLFKKMREEKKRKKGGSLKMPAMISFSNGMRQLPEKLTEKLQQGKELQTACRAMTIKKEGNNWYVSTEKETFSAKNLVLALPVNQALQLLRPITPPCPSTRFLKLK
;
A
#
# COMPACT_ATOMS: atom_id res chain seq x y z
N MET A 1 6.00 1.80 -31.79
CA MET A 1 6.31 1.87 -30.34
C MET A 1 6.37 3.33 -29.89
N ARG A 2 5.35 3.84 -29.18
CA ARG A 2 5.22 5.27 -28.79
C ARG A 2 5.92 5.64 -27.47
N ILE A 3 6.94 4.87 -27.07
CA ILE A 3 7.62 5.03 -25.78
C ILE A 3 8.41 6.35 -25.72
N LEU A 4 9.08 6.74 -26.80
CA LEU A 4 9.79 8.03 -26.88
C LEU A 4 8.83 9.24 -26.86
N GLY A 5 7.56 9.04 -27.26
CA GLY A 5 6.54 10.08 -27.23
C GLY A 5 6.08 10.45 -25.82
N GLU A 6 6.41 9.64 -24.80
CA GLU A 6 6.11 9.91 -23.39
C GLU A 6 6.73 11.23 -22.91
N LEU A 7 7.91 11.60 -23.42
CA LEU A 7 8.63 12.83 -23.04
C LEU A 7 7.82 14.11 -23.26
N PHE A 8 6.80 14.06 -24.12
CA PHE A 8 6.01 15.22 -24.52
C PHE A 8 4.55 15.14 -24.04
N ARG A 9 4.19 14.14 -23.21
CA ARG A 9 2.82 14.00 -22.70
C ARG A 9 2.67 14.58 -21.31
N SER A 10 1.72 15.49 -21.17
CA SER A 10 1.38 16.10 -19.88
C SER A 10 0.81 15.06 -18.89
N PRO A 11 1.05 15.25 -17.58
CA PRO A 11 0.39 14.48 -16.52
C PRO A 11 -1.12 14.58 -16.61
N LEU A 12 -1.80 13.44 -16.46
CA LEU A 12 -3.25 13.44 -16.23
C LEU A 12 -3.55 14.12 -14.89
N GLU A 13 -4.66 14.82 -14.79
CA GLU A 13 -5.15 15.37 -13.52
C GLU A 13 -5.90 14.31 -12.69
N GLY A 14 -6.04 14.56 -11.39
CA GLY A 14 -6.72 13.66 -10.46
C GLY A 14 -5.97 12.34 -10.20
N GLU A 15 -6.75 11.30 -9.85
CA GLU A 15 -6.30 9.94 -9.52
C GLU A 15 -6.71 8.95 -10.62
N PRO A 16 -6.01 8.95 -11.78
CA PRO A 16 -6.34 8.03 -12.85
C PRO A 16 -6.06 6.58 -12.47
N THR A 17 -6.81 5.66 -13.08
CA THR A 17 -6.52 4.23 -12.99
C THR A 17 -5.18 3.92 -13.66
N VAL A 18 -4.53 2.83 -13.24
CA VAL A 18 -3.27 2.37 -13.84
C VAL A 18 -3.46 2.18 -15.34
N ALA A 19 -4.54 1.52 -15.77
CA ALA A 19 -4.81 1.29 -17.18
C ALA A 19 -4.91 2.60 -17.99
N LYS A 20 -5.69 3.57 -17.49
CA LYS A 20 -5.85 4.89 -18.14
C LYS A 20 -4.53 5.65 -18.20
N TRP A 21 -3.74 5.57 -17.14
CA TRP A 21 -2.43 6.21 -17.04
C TRP A 21 -1.42 5.61 -18.03
N VAL A 22 -1.31 4.27 -18.08
CA VAL A 22 -0.42 3.57 -19.03
C VAL A 22 -0.83 3.85 -20.47
N HIS A 23 -2.13 3.75 -20.77
CA HIS A 23 -2.65 4.02 -22.10
C HIS A 23 -2.34 5.46 -22.55
N HIS A 24 -2.55 6.43 -21.66
CA HIS A 24 -2.21 7.84 -21.92
C HIS A 24 -0.72 8.08 -22.09
N ARG A 25 0.18 7.32 -21.47
CA ARG A 25 1.63 7.58 -21.59
C ARG A 25 2.34 6.76 -22.65
N PHE A 26 2.16 5.45 -22.59
CA PHE A 26 2.92 4.49 -23.37
C PHE A 26 2.09 3.88 -24.51
N GLY A 27 0.77 4.04 -24.45
CA GLY A 27 -0.18 3.46 -25.40
C GLY A 27 -0.63 2.04 -25.01
N PRO A 28 -1.56 1.46 -25.78
CA PRO A 28 -2.20 0.19 -25.44
C PRO A 28 -1.24 -1.00 -25.41
N ALA A 29 -0.15 -0.94 -26.18
CA ALA A 29 0.82 -2.04 -26.28
C ALA A 29 1.54 -2.36 -24.96
N LEU A 30 1.67 -1.40 -24.04
CA LEU A 30 2.33 -1.62 -22.75
C LEU A 30 1.37 -2.14 -21.68
N LEU A 31 0.05 -2.05 -21.91
CA LEU A 31 -0.95 -2.40 -20.93
C LEU A 31 -0.83 -3.87 -20.44
N PRO A 32 -0.66 -4.90 -21.31
CA PRO A 32 -0.56 -6.29 -20.85
C PRO A 32 0.65 -6.56 -19.96
N TYR A 33 1.79 -5.90 -20.23
CA TYR A 33 3.00 -6.05 -19.42
C TYR A 33 2.83 -5.42 -18.04
N VAL A 34 2.20 -4.24 -18.00
CA VAL A 34 1.92 -3.54 -16.75
C VAL A 34 0.89 -4.34 -15.94
N ASP A 35 -0.13 -4.86 -16.59
CA ASP A 35 -1.15 -5.69 -15.96
C ASP A 35 -0.57 -6.94 -15.31
N ALA A 36 0.37 -7.63 -15.96
CA ALA A 36 1.08 -8.76 -15.37
C ALA A 36 1.87 -8.38 -14.09
N VAL A 37 2.52 -7.21 -14.08
CA VAL A 37 3.28 -6.72 -12.91
C VAL A 37 2.36 -6.40 -11.74
N PHE A 38 1.24 -5.72 -12.00
CA PHE A 38 0.29 -5.36 -10.96
C PHE A 38 -0.52 -6.55 -10.46
N THR A 39 -0.90 -7.47 -11.34
CA THR A 39 -1.50 -8.75 -10.96
C THR A 39 -0.54 -9.56 -10.09
N GLY A 40 0.76 -9.59 -10.43
CA GLY A 40 1.76 -10.29 -9.62
C GLY A 40 2.01 -9.67 -8.24
N THR A 41 1.88 -8.34 -8.11
CA THR A 41 2.22 -7.62 -6.86
C THR A 41 1.01 -7.39 -5.96
N TYR A 42 -0.13 -7.01 -6.53
CA TYR A 42 -1.34 -6.61 -5.82
C TYR A 42 -2.52 -7.57 -6.02
N ALA A 43 -2.39 -8.57 -6.91
CA ALA A 43 -3.48 -9.44 -7.33
C ALA A 43 -4.77 -8.67 -7.70
N GLY A 44 -4.59 -7.48 -8.29
CA GLY A 44 -5.65 -6.50 -8.51
C GLY A 44 -5.76 -6.04 -9.95
N ASP A 45 -6.96 -5.59 -10.30
CA ASP A 45 -7.33 -5.13 -11.64
C ASP A 45 -6.80 -3.70 -11.91
N CYS A 46 -6.01 -3.55 -12.98
CA CYS A 46 -5.43 -2.27 -13.41
C CYS A 46 -6.47 -1.20 -13.80
N ASP A 47 -7.68 -1.60 -14.14
CA ASP A 47 -8.80 -0.69 -14.43
C ASP A 47 -9.46 -0.16 -13.15
N ARG A 48 -9.14 -0.72 -11.98
CA ARG A 48 -9.67 -0.29 -10.68
C ARG A 48 -8.62 0.32 -9.77
N LEU A 49 -7.37 -0.12 -9.88
CA LEU A 49 -6.25 0.43 -9.11
C LEU A 49 -5.89 1.83 -9.61
N THR A 50 -5.72 2.78 -8.70
CA THR A 50 -5.22 4.12 -9.02
C THR A 50 -3.70 4.17 -8.92
N ILE A 51 -3.03 4.84 -9.87
CA ILE A 51 -1.56 4.90 -9.91
C ILE A 51 -0.99 5.60 -8.67
N ASP A 52 -1.71 6.58 -8.13
CA ASP A 52 -1.37 7.31 -6.91
C ASP A 52 -1.31 6.38 -5.68
N SER A 53 -2.12 5.30 -5.64
CA SER A 53 -2.14 4.34 -4.52
C SER A 53 -1.05 3.27 -4.64
N VAL A 54 -0.84 2.76 -5.85
CA VAL A 54 0.05 1.60 -6.07
C VAL A 54 1.50 2.01 -6.35
N MET A 55 1.74 3.15 -6.99
CA MET A 55 3.08 3.66 -7.27
C MET A 55 3.17 5.18 -7.03
N PRO A 56 3.00 5.66 -5.78
CA PRO A 56 2.99 7.09 -5.47
C PRO A 56 4.30 7.79 -5.89
N GLY A 57 5.44 7.11 -5.78
CA GLY A 57 6.74 7.67 -6.18
C GLY A 57 6.87 7.91 -7.69
N VAL A 58 6.31 7.02 -8.52
CA VAL A 58 6.27 7.18 -9.98
C VAL A 58 5.40 8.37 -10.36
N ARG A 59 4.23 8.46 -9.73
CA ARG A 59 3.27 9.55 -9.96
C ARG A 59 3.81 10.91 -9.52
N HIS A 60 4.53 10.96 -8.40
CA HIS A 60 5.18 12.17 -7.92
C HIS A 60 6.28 12.64 -8.87
N LEU A 61 7.20 11.74 -9.25
CA LEU A 61 8.30 12.05 -10.16
C LEU A 61 7.81 12.54 -11.53
N GLU A 62 6.72 11.97 -12.02
CA GLU A 62 6.04 12.47 -13.22
C GLU A 62 5.52 13.90 -13.04
N ARG A 63 4.79 14.17 -11.96
CA ARG A 63 4.19 15.50 -11.73
C ARG A 63 5.26 16.58 -11.59
N GLU A 64 6.39 16.27 -10.97
CA GLU A 64 7.51 17.19 -10.81
C GLU A 64 8.28 17.44 -12.12
N ALA A 65 8.52 16.40 -12.92
CA ALA A 65 9.35 16.50 -14.12
C ALA A 65 8.54 16.71 -15.43
N GLY A 66 7.21 16.64 -15.36
CA GLY A 66 6.29 16.67 -16.49
C GLY A 66 6.27 15.38 -17.33
N SER A 67 7.29 14.53 -17.20
CA SER A 67 7.40 13.21 -17.85
C SER A 67 8.17 12.26 -16.93
N LEU A 68 7.79 10.98 -16.96
CA LEU A 68 8.43 9.92 -16.20
C LEU A 68 9.89 9.72 -16.64
N LEU A 69 10.13 9.64 -17.95
CA LEU A 69 11.47 9.44 -18.49
C LEU A 69 12.39 10.62 -18.14
N ARG A 70 11.88 11.87 -18.27
CA ARG A 70 12.64 13.06 -17.87
C ARG A 70 13.03 13.04 -16.39
N GLY A 71 12.08 12.67 -15.52
CA GLY A 71 12.34 12.55 -14.08
C GLY A 71 13.39 11.48 -13.76
N LEU A 72 13.31 10.32 -14.42
CA LEU A 72 14.28 9.23 -14.25
C LEU A 72 15.67 9.64 -14.71
N PHE A 73 15.82 10.28 -15.88
CA PHE A 73 17.10 10.77 -16.37
C PHE A 73 17.72 11.82 -15.44
N LYS A 74 16.90 12.75 -14.92
CA LYS A 74 17.36 13.75 -13.95
C LYS A 74 17.90 13.08 -12.68
N LYS A 75 17.13 12.12 -12.12
CA LYS A 75 17.53 11.37 -10.92
C LYS A 75 18.80 10.56 -11.14
N MET A 76 18.93 9.85 -12.26
CA MET A 76 20.16 9.12 -12.61
C MET A 76 21.36 10.05 -12.76
N ARG A 77 21.19 11.24 -13.34
CA ARG A 77 22.27 12.22 -13.50
C ARG A 77 22.71 12.82 -12.16
N GLU A 78 21.77 13.07 -11.26
CA GLU A 78 22.04 13.53 -9.89
C GLU A 78 22.73 12.45 -9.04
N GLU A 79 22.29 11.20 -9.16
CA GLU A 79 22.91 10.05 -8.50
C GLU A 79 24.33 9.78 -9.01
N LYS A 80 24.56 9.91 -10.33
CA LYS A 80 25.91 9.79 -10.93
C LYS A 80 26.84 10.92 -10.50
N LYS A 81 26.31 12.12 -10.23
CA LYS A 81 27.08 13.24 -9.65
C LYS A 81 27.39 13.01 -8.16
N ARG A 82 26.48 12.38 -7.41
CA ARG A 82 26.62 12.11 -5.98
C ARG A 82 27.48 10.89 -5.66
N LYS A 83 27.49 9.86 -6.52
CA LYS A 83 28.29 8.64 -6.34
C LYS A 83 29.50 8.64 -7.28
N LYS A 84 30.69 8.99 -6.76
CA LYS A 84 31.97 8.58 -7.37
C LYS A 84 32.04 7.04 -7.32
N GLY A 85 31.65 6.36 -8.41
CA GLY A 85 32.04 4.97 -8.67
C GLY A 85 31.27 3.84 -7.99
N GLY A 86 30.05 4.06 -7.49
CA GLY A 86 29.19 2.97 -6.99
C GLY A 86 28.14 2.56 -8.01
N SER A 87 28.15 1.31 -8.47
CA SER A 87 27.10 0.78 -9.35
C SER A 87 25.71 0.91 -8.69
N LEU A 88 24.68 1.16 -9.51
CA LEU A 88 23.28 1.05 -9.12
C LEU A 88 22.99 -0.41 -8.76
N LYS A 89 23.31 -0.83 -7.53
CA LYS A 89 22.77 -2.08 -6.99
C LYS A 89 21.27 -1.85 -6.80
N MET A 90 20.46 -2.40 -7.69
CA MET A 90 19.03 -2.57 -7.41
C MET A 90 18.93 -3.30 -6.07
N PRO A 91 18.08 -2.85 -5.13
CA PRO A 91 17.87 -3.60 -3.91
C PRO A 91 17.39 -5.00 -4.32
N ALA A 92 18.25 -6.00 -4.09
CA ALA A 92 17.87 -7.38 -4.30
C ALA A 92 16.65 -7.68 -3.42
N MET A 93 15.76 -8.56 -3.87
CA MET A 93 14.75 -9.10 -2.96
C MET A 93 15.48 -9.74 -1.76
N ILE A 94 15.34 -9.12 -0.60
CA ILE A 94 15.96 -9.60 0.64
C ILE A 94 14.98 -10.56 1.28
N SER A 95 15.45 -11.75 1.60
CA SER A 95 14.75 -12.73 2.42
C SER A 95 15.70 -13.25 3.48
N PHE A 96 15.16 -13.88 4.52
CA PHE A 96 15.97 -14.54 5.54
C PHE A 96 16.29 -15.98 5.13
N SER A 97 17.40 -16.53 5.63
CA SER A 97 17.88 -17.89 5.29
C SER A 97 16.83 -18.99 5.50
N ASN A 98 16.09 -18.95 6.61
CA ASN A 98 14.99 -19.88 6.92
C ASN A 98 13.60 -19.29 6.59
N GLY A 99 13.52 -18.33 5.65
CA GLY A 99 12.28 -17.72 5.19
C GLY A 99 11.71 -16.62 6.09
N MET A 100 10.65 -15.96 5.61
CA MET A 100 10.03 -14.78 6.24
C MET A 100 9.32 -15.05 7.57
N ARG A 101 9.10 -16.33 7.92
CA ARG A 101 8.52 -16.74 9.21
C ARG A 101 9.38 -16.33 10.41
N GLN A 102 10.69 -16.24 10.21
CA GLN A 102 11.62 -15.81 11.26
C GLN A 102 11.31 -14.42 11.79
N LEU A 103 10.77 -13.52 10.95
CA LEU A 103 10.46 -12.15 11.37
C LEU A 103 9.39 -12.13 12.48
N PRO A 104 8.17 -12.64 12.28
CA PRO A 104 7.17 -12.67 13.34
C PRO A 104 7.62 -13.54 14.53
N GLU A 105 8.29 -14.67 14.32
CA GLU A 105 8.79 -15.52 15.41
C GLU A 105 9.72 -14.73 16.35
N LYS A 106 10.74 -14.07 15.79
CA LYS A 106 11.70 -13.25 16.55
C LYS A 106 11.04 -12.05 17.23
N LEU A 107 10.02 -11.44 16.62
CA LEU A 107 9.26 -10.36 17.24
C LEU A 107 8.46 -10.85 18.46
N THR A 108 7.96 -12.08 18.42
CA THR A 108 7.15 -12.66 19.50
C THR A 108 7.96 -13.32 20.62
N GLU A 109 9.26 -13.62 20.42
CA GLU A 109 10.11 -14.30 21.43
C GLU A 109 10.16 -13.60 22.79
N LYS A 110 10.01 -12.27 22.81
CA LYS A 110 10.03 -11.48 24.05
C LYS A 110 8.66 -11.32 24.70
N LEU A 111 7.58 -11.76 24.05
CA LEU A 111 6.22 -11.59 24.54
C LEU A 111 5.78 -12.80 25.36
N GLN A 112 5.18 -12.55 26.51
CA GLN A 112 4.62 -13.60 27.37
C GLN A 112 3.27 -14.07 26.83
N GLN A 113 3.17 -15.35 26.45
CA GLN A 113 1.92 -15.96 26.01
C GLN A 113 0.89 -15.98 27.15
N GLY A 114 -0.35 -15.62 26.84
CA GLY A 114 -1.44 -15.53 27.83
C GLY A 114 -1.42 -14.24 28.65
N LYS A 115 -0.46 -13.33 28.45
CA LYS A 115 -0.43 -12.00 29.06
C LYS A 115 -0.34 -10.90 28.01
N GLU A 116 0.76 -10.86 27.27
CA GLU A 116 1.01 -9.86 26.22
C GLU A 116 0.56 -10.36 24.85
N LEU A 117 0.64 -11.67 24.62
CA LEU A 117 0.23 -12.32 23.38
C LEU A 117 -0.93 -13.29 23.64
N GLN A 118 -2.10 -12.94 23.09
CA GLN A 118 -3.30 -13.79 23.12
C GLN A 118 -3.53 -14.38 21.72
N THR A 119 -3.23 -15.66 21.54
CA THR A 119 -3.50 -16.41 20.30
C THR A 119 -4.88 -17.08 20.38
N ALA A 120 -5.50 -17.34 19.23
CA ALA A 120 -6.87 -17.90 19.19
C ALA A 120 -7.87 -17.09 20.02
N CYS A 121 -7.69 -15.77 20.04
CA CYS A 121 -8.50 -14.83 20.80
C CYS A 121 -9.06 -13.80 19.84
N ARG A 122 -10.33 -13.99 19.43
CA ARG A 122 -10.99 -13.11 18.48
C ARG A 122 -11.60 -11.92 19.21
N ALA A 123 -11.25 -10.70 18.79
CA ALA A 123 -11.97 -9.50 19.20
C ALA A 123 -13.36 -9.47 18.56
N MET A 124 -14.39 -9.38 19.39
CA MET A 124 -15.81 -9.44 18.97
C MET A 124 -16.45 -8.06 18.93
N THR A 125 -16.21 -7.25 19.97
CA THR A 125 -16.72 -5.89 20.04
C THR A 125 -15.71 -4.98 20.70
N ILE A 126 -15.81 -3.69 20.38
CA ILE A 126 -15.02 -2.64 21.02
C ILE A 126 -15.96 -1.53 21.51
N LYS A 127 -15.66 -1.01 22.69
CA LYS A 127 -16.40 0.09 23.32
C LYS A 127 -15.42 1.10 23.89
N LYS A 128 -15.81 2.37 23.85
CA LYS A 128 -15.08 3.46 24.51
C LYS A 128 -15.93 3.96 25.67
N GLU A 129 -15.40 3.88 26.87
CA GLU A 129 -16.03 4.44 28.07
C GLU A 129 -15.03 5.36 28.78
N GLY A 130 -15.38 6.65 28.88
CA GLY A 130 -14.48 7.69 29.36
C GLY A 130 -13.18 7.74 28.56
N ASN A 131 -12.05 7.50 29.23
CA ASN A 131 -10.71 7.52 28.63
C ASN A 131 -10.15 6.12 28.33
N ASN A 132 -10.95 5.06 28.48
CA ASN A 132 -10.53 3.69 28.29
C ASN A 132 -11.29 3.01 27.14
N TRP A 133 -10.60 2.10 26.48
CA TRP A 133 -11.13 1.16 25.51
C TRP A 133 -11.36 -0.19 26.16
N TYR A 134 -12.46 -0.82 25.79
CA TYR A 134 -12.83 -2.16 26.20
C TYR A 134 -12.98 -3.02 24.96
N VAL A 135 -12.24 -4.13 24.92
CA VAL A 135 -12.26 -5.10 23.82
C VAL A 135 -12.82 -6.40 24.37
N SER A 136 -14.04 -6.75 23.97
CA SER A 136 -14.66 -8.01 24.36
C SER A 136 -14.28 -9.13 23.41
N THR A 137 -13.91 -10.26 23.99
CA THR A 137 -13.57 -11.50 23.29
C THR A 137 -14.52 -12.61 23.74
N GLU A 138 -14.34 -13.83 23.24
CA GLU A 138 -15.14 -14.99 23.65
C GLU A 138 -14.90 -15.38 25.13
N LYS A 139 -13.71 -15.09 25.67
CA LYS A 139 -13.30 -15.54 27.00
C LYS A 139 -13.40 -14.43 28.04
N GLU A 140 -12.94 -13.24 27.69
CA GLU A 140 -12.84 -12.12 28.62
C GLU A 140 -12.90 -10.76 27.91
N THR A 141 -12.94 -9.69 28.70
CA THR A 141 -12.87 -8.32 28.20
C THR A 141 -11.57 -7.67 28.66
N PHE A 142 -10.80 -7.17 27.70
CA PHE A 142 -9.56 -6.44 27.95
C PHE A 142 -9.83 -4.94 28.04
N SER A 143 -9.09 -4.24 28.90
CA SER A 143 -9.14 -2.78 29.00
C SER A 143 -7.78 -2.15 28.66
N ALA A 144 -7.80 -1.04 27.93
CA ALA A 144 -6.60 -0.32 27.53
C ALA A 144 -6.85 1.18 27.35
N LYS A 145 -5.82 2.01 27.53
CA LYS A 145 -5.90 3.45 27.24
C LYS A 145 -5.90 3.75 25.73
N ASN A 146 -5.17 2.94 24.96
CA ASN A 146 -5.03 3.09 23.51
C ASN A 146 -5.38 1.77 22.83
N LEU A 147 -6.06 1.85 21.69
CA LEU A 147 -6.44 0.70 20.87
C LEU A 147 -5.90 0.88 19.45
N VAL A 148 -5.16 -0.13 18.96
CA VAL A 148 -4.63 -0.16 17.59
C VAL A 148 -5.27 -1.33 16.85
N LEU A 149 -5.93 -1.05 15.72
CA LEU A 149 -6.53 -2.07 14.86
C LEU A 149 -5.59 -2.41 13.70
N ALA A 150 -4.82 -3.48 13.86
CA ALA A 150 -3.98 -4.05 12.80
C ALA A 150 -4.70 -5.20 12.05
N LEU A 151 -6.01 -5.08 11.90
CA LEU A 151 -6.86 -6.08 11.25
C LEU A 151 -7.08 -5.73 9.78
N PRO A 152 -7.43 -6.70 8.91
CA PRO A 152 -7.87 -6.36 7.57
C PRO A 152 -9.17 -5.53 7.63
N VAL A 153 -9.36 -4.68 6.60
CA VAL A 153 -10.37 -3.61 6.59
C VAL A 153 -11.77 -4.12 6.94
N ASN A 154 -12.19 -5.25 6.39
CA ASN A 154 -13.54 -5.77 6.62
C ASN A 154 -13.78 -6.16 8.08
N GLN A 155 -12.80 -6.75 8.75
CA GLN A 155 -12.87 -7.08 10.18
C GLN A 155 -12.80 -5.81 11.03
N ALA A 156 -11.93 -4.86 10.69
CA ALA A 156 -11.84 -3.58 11.40
C ALA A 156 -13.15 -2.79 11.33
N LEU A 157 -13.78 -2.73 10.15
CA LEU A 157 -15.07 -2.04 9.96
C LEU A 157 -16.19 -2.65 10.80
N GLN A 158 -16.23 -3.97 10.95
CA GLN A 158 -17.23 -4.62 11.82
C GLN A 158 -17.10 -4.15 13.27
N LEU A 159 -15.87 -4.01 13.76
CA LEU A 159 -15.58 -3.53 15.11
C LEU A 159 -15.86 -2.02 15.28
N LEU A 160 -15.63 -1.21 14.25
CA LEU A 160 -15.78 0.24 14.30
C LEU A 160 -17.22 0.75 14.12
N ARG A 161 -18.12 -0.05 13.53
CA ARG A 161 -19.54 0.30 13.33
C ARG A 161 -20.22 0.95 14.56
N PRO A 162 -20.00 0.47 15.80
CA PRO A 162 -20.67 1.03 16.98
C PRO A 162 -20.09 2.37 17.47
N ILE A 163 -18.90 2.77 17.01
CA ILE A 163 -18.13 3.91 17.56
C ILE A 163 -18.12 5.11 16.60
N THR A 164 -18.50 4.92 15.34
CA THR A 164 -18.37 5.94 14.30
C THR A 164 -19.73 6.61 14.03
N PRO A 165 -19.82 7.95 13.85
CA PRO A 165 -20.91 8.51 13.05
C PRO A 165 -20.85 7.92 11.64
N PRO A 166 -21.91 8.00 10.81
CA PRO A 166 -21.93 7.35 9.50
C PRO A 166 -20.65 7.68 8.74
N CYS A 167 -19.91 6.64 8.35
CA CYS A 167 -18.72 6.75 7.50
C CYS A 167 -19.04 7.75 6.39
N PRO A 168 -18.23 8.80 6.15
CA PRO A 168 -18.43 9.63 4.97
C PRO A 168 -18.45 8.65 3.81
N SER A 169 -19.57 8.59 3.11
CA SER A 169 -19.78 7.67 2.00
C SER A 169 -18.71 7.97 0.97
N THR A 170 -17.56 7.29 1.07
CA THR A 170 -16.59 7.23 -0.01
C THR A 170 -17.40 6.63 -1.14
N ARG A 171 -17.70 7.46 -2.15
CA ARG A 171 -18.38 7.04 -3.37
C ARG A 171 -17.62 5.85 -3.93
N PHE A 172 -18.04 4.64 -3.56
CA PHE A 172 -17.73 3.47 -4.35
C PHE A 172 -18.40 3.75 -5.68
N LEU A 173 -17.57 4.06 -6.68
CA LEU A 173 -17.97 4.13 -8.07
C LEU A 173 -18.78 2.86 -8.35
N LYS A 174 -20.10 3.03 -8.51
CA LYS A 174 -20.98 2.01 -9.05
C LYS A 174 -20.41 1.67 -10.44
N LEU A 175 -19.72 0.55 -10.54
CA LEU A 175 -19.41 -0.07 -11.81
C LEU A 175 -20.70 -0.79 -12.26
N LYS A 176 -21.25 -0.33 -13.38
CA LYS A 176 -22.24 -1.07 -14.18
C LYS A 176 -21.54 -2.24 -14.85
#